data_AF-A0A6H1L1X7-F1
#
_entry.id   AF-A0A6H1L1X7-F1
#
_cell.length_a   1.000
_cell.length_b   1.000
_cell.length_c   1.000
_cell.angle_alpha   90.00
_cell.angle_beta   90.00
_cell.angle_gamma   90.00
#
_symmetry.space_group_name_H-M   'P 1'
#
loop_
_entity.id
_entity.type
_entity.pdbx_description
1 polymer ?
#
loop_
_entity_poly.entity_id
_entity_poly.type
_entity_poly.pdbx_seq_one_letter_code
_entity_poly.pdbx_strand_id
1 'polypeptide(L)'
;MDHITFLVAVVIVTALAFDFTNGFHDTANAMATSIATGALNPRTAVLISGVLNIGGAFLSTEVAKTISGGIVDDTLVTPGMIFAGLVGAILWNLLTWLLGLPSSSSHALFGGLIGAVWVGAGEHGVHFDKVVEKVLIPAVASPVVAGVAALLATYLAYKITARARQDSVTKGFRLGQIASASLVSLAHGTNDAQKTMGVITLTLISAGALGHDAGPPVWVIASAGLAIGLGTYLGGWRIIRTMGKGLTDIQSPQGFAAEAAATTVILTSAHLGFALSATQVCSGGILGAGLGRRLAEVRWGTAGRMVIAWLVTLPAAALVGGVSASVVKHGGTFATVVIALCAAAVAAFIVLASRRNPVRADNVNDAHEVTVRAAVPTAVGTVA
;
A
#
# COMPACT_ATOMS: atom_id res chain seq x y z
N MET A 1 32.48 -14.00 -5.92
CA MET A 1 31.76 -13.57 -4.70
C MET A 1 31.32 -12.11 -4.82
N ASP A 2 32.15 -11.22 -5.39
CA ASP A 2 31.88 -9.78 -5.52
C ASP A 2 30.57 -9.42 -6.26
N HIS A 3 30.23 -10.15 -7.32
CA HIS A 3 28.99 -9.92 -8.09
C HIS A 3 27.71 -10.21 -7.28
N ILE A 4 27.70 -11.31 -6.51
CA ILE A 4 26.54 -11.71 -5.71
C ILE A 4 26.34 -10.72 -4.56
N THR A 5 27.43 -10.36 -3.87
CA THR A 5 27.39 -9.36 -2.80
C THR A 5 26.89 -8.00 -3.32
N PHE A 6 27.35 -7.58 -4.50
CA PHE A 6 26.85 -6.36 -5.15
C PHE A 6 25.34 -6.41 -5.42
N LEU A 7 24.84 -7.50 -6.03
CA LEU A 7 23.41 -7.64 -6.31
C LEU A 7 22.57 -7.66 -5.04
N VAL A 8 23.02 -8.36 -3.99
CA VAL A 8 22.33 -8.39 -2.70
C VAL A 8 22.21 -6.97 -2.13
N ALA A 9 23.29 -6.18 -2.15
CA ALA A 9 23.26 -4.80 -1.68
C ALA A 9 22.28 -3.93 -2.49
N VAL A 10 22.30 -4.05 -3.83
CA VAL A 10 21.37 -3.34 -4.72
C VAL A 10 19.92 -3.71 -4.42
N VAL A 11 19.63 -4.99 -4.22
CA VAL A 11 18.29 -5.47 -3.88
C VAL A 11 17.83 -4.93 -2.53
N ILE A 12 18.69 -4.96 -1.50
CA ILE A 12 18.34 -4.42 -0.18
C ILE A 12 17.98 -2.93 -0.28
N VAL A 13 18.81 -2.13 -0.97
CA VAL A 13 18.53 -0.70 -1.17
C VAL A 13 17.22 -0.51 -1.94
N THR A 14 16.99 -1.31 -2.98
CA THR A 14 15.76 -1.23 -3.79
C THR A 14 14.53 -1.67 -2.98
N ALA A 15 14.64 -2.67 -2.12
CA ALA A 15 13.56 -3.15 -1.26
C ALA A 15 13.20 -2.10 -0.20
N LEU A 16 14.19 -1.45 0.42
CA LEU A 16 13.95 -0.35 1.35
C LEU A 16 13.36 0.87 0.64
N ALA A 17 13.79 1.16 -0.60
CA ALA A 17 13.17 2.18 -1.43
C ALA A 17 11.70 1.83 -1.73
N PHE A 18 11.41 0.58 -2.07
CA PHE A 18 10.04 0.10 -2.25
C PHE A 18 9.22 0.30 -0.97
N ASP A 19 9.72 -0.10 0.19
CA ASP A 19 9.00 0.01 1.46
C ASP A 19 8.72 1.46 1.86
N PHE A 20 9.69 2.34 1.61
CA PHE A 20 9.52 3.77 1.74
C PHE A 20 8.45 4.29 0.78
N THR A 21 8.46 3.85 -0.48
CA THR A 21 7.40 4.24 -1.43
C THR A 21 6.03 3.71 -1.01
N ASN A 22 5.98 2.50 -0.45
CA ASN A 22 4.78 1.89 0.07
C ASN A 22 4.23 2.69 1.25
N GLY A 23 5.07 3.05 2.22
CA GLY A 23 4.66 3.84 3.39
C GLY A 23 4.00 5.16 3.00
N PHE A 24 4.60 5.91 2.07
CA PHE A 24 4.01 7.18 1.64
C PHE A 24 2.71 6.93 0.84
N HIS A 25 2.67 5.92 -0.03
CA HIS A 25 1.51 5.58 -0.86
C HIS A 25 0.29 5.20 0.01
N ASP A 26 0.53 4.34 1.00
CA ASP A 26 -0.50 3.71 1.82
C ASP A 26 -0.80 4.47 3.13
N THR A 27 -0.16 5.61 3.37
CA THR A 27 -0.55 6.53 4.45
C THR A 27 -2.04 6.88 4.42
N ALA A 28 -2.62 6.93 3.22
CA ALA A 28 -4.04 7.18 3.01
C ALA A 28 -4.95 6.12 3.66
N ASN A 29 -4.49 4.87 3.72
CA ASN A 29 -5.28 3.76 4.25
C ASN A 29 -5.62 3.95 5.73
N ALA A 30 -4.71 4.55 6.50
CA ALA A 30 -4.88 4.77 7.92
C ALA A 30 -5.36 6.20 8.27
N MET A 31 -4.98 7.20 7.49
CA MET A 31 -5.15 8.62 7.89
C MET A 31 -6.08 9.43 7.02
N ALA A 32 -6.53 8.95 5.85
CA ALA A 32 -7.38 9.77 4.98
C ALA A 32 -8.73 10.09 5.60
N THR A 33 -9.34 9.14 6.29
CA THR A 33 -10.61 9.29 7.00
C THR A 33 -10.51 10.25 8.19
N SER A 34 -9.47 10.12 9.02
CA SER A 34 -9.28 10.96 10.20
C SER A 34 -8.87 12.39 9.86
N ILE A 35 -8.18 12.58 8.73
CA ILE A 35 -7.88 13.90 8.14
C ILE A 35 -9.14 14.53 7.52
N ALA A 36 -9.94 13.74 6.78
CA ALA A 36 -11.15 14.24 6.12
C ALA A 36 -12.24 14.65 7.12
N THR A 37 -12.38 13.94 8.24
CA THR A 37 -13.35 14.27 9.30
C THR A 37 -12.87 15.40 10.21
N GLY A 38 -11.60 15.81 10.13
CA GLY A 38 -10.98 16.76 11.07
C GLY A 38 -10.75 16.16 12.48
N ALA A 39 -10.75 14.84 12.61
CA ALA A 39 -10.36 14.16 13.85
C ALA A 39 -8.89 14.43 14.18
N LEU A 40 -8.02 14.40 13.18
CA LEU A 40 -6.59 14.71 13.30
C LEU A 40 -6.17 15.78 12.29
N ASN A 41 -5.23 16.63 12.72
CA ASN A 41 -4.54 17.52 11.80
C ASN A 41 -3.61 16.71 10.88
N PRO A 42 -3.50 17.05 9.57
CA PRO A 42 -2.72 16.27 8.60
C PRO A 42 -1.30 15.91 9.04
N ARG A 43 -0.53 16.86 9.57
CA ARG A 43 0.86 16.61 10.01
C ARG A 43 0.95 15.71 11.25
N THR A 44 0.01 15.87 12.17
CA THR A 44 -0.06 15.02 13.37
C THR A 44 -0.47 13.59 12.99
N ALA A 45 -1.40 13.45 12.06
CA ALA A 45 -1.87 12.16 11.55
C ALA A 45 -0.73 11.34 10.96
N VAL A 46 0.06 11.91 10.04
CA VAL A 46 1.19 11.19 9.41
C VAL A 46 2.34 10.91 10.39
N LEU A 47 2.55 11.76 11.40
CA LEU A 47 3.54 11.50 12.47
C LEU A 47 3.14 10.30 13.33
N ILE A 48 1.90 10.28 13.82
CA ILE A 48 1.37 9.15 14.60
C ILE A 48 1.44 7.87 13.76
N SER A 49 0.99 7.95 12.50
CA SER A 49 1.00 6.80 11.59
C SER A 49 2.41 6.27 11.34
N GLY A 50 3.39 7.14 11.09
CA GLY A 50 4.79 6.73 10.88
C GLY A 50 5.40 6.03 12.09
N VAL A 51 5.18 6.56 13.31
CA VAL A 51 5.66 5.94 14.55
C VAL A 51 5.00 4.57 14.78
N LEU A 52 3.69 4.48 14.57
CA LEU A 52 2.95 3.22 14.75
C LEU A 52 3.29 2.19 13.68
N ASN A 53 3.59 2.61 12.43
CA ASN A 53 4.09 1.71 11.40
C ASN A 53 5.43 1.08 11.82
N ILE A 54 6.35 1.86 12.40
CA ILE A 54 7.61 1.35 12.96
C ILE A 54 7.31 0.34 14.07
N GLY A 55 6.44 0.68 15.03
CA GLY A 55 6.07 -0.23 16.11
C GLY A 55 5.43 -1.52 15.61
N GLY A 56 4.53 -1.42 14.63
CA GLY A 56 3.81 -2.54 14.03
C GLY A 56 4.74 -3.54 13.34
N ALA A 57 5.84 -3.06 12.75
CA ALA A 57 6.85 -3.89 12.11
C ALA A 57 7.47 -4.95 13.05
N PHE A 58 7.53 -4.68 14.36
CA PHE A 58 8.08 -5.60 15.36
C PHE A 58 7.07 -6.59 15.94
N LEU A 59 5.79 -6.53 15.56
CA LEU A 59 4.74 -7.34 16.18
C LEU A 59 4.57 -8.74 15.58
N SER A 60 5.03 -8.98 14.35
CA SER A 60 4.89 -10.29 13.69
C SER A 60 5.91 -10.46 12.56
N THR A 61 6.15 -11.71 12.17
CA THR A 61 7.01 -12.11 11.03
C THR A 61 6.37 -13.16 10.11
N GLU A 62 5.09 -13.49 10.32
CA GLU A 62 4.37 -14.54 9.58
C GLU A 62 4.16 -14.24 8.08
N VAL A 63 3.85 -12.98 7.74
CA VAL A 63 3.72 -12.54 6.34
C VAL A 63 5.08 -12.58 5.65
N ALA A 64 6.16 -12.21 6.36
CA ALA A 64 7.52 -12.26 5.82
C ALA A 64 7.91 -13.70 5.43
N LYS A 65 7.61 -14.68 6.29
CA LYS A 65 7.85 -16.11 6.01
C LYS A 65 7.06 -16.60 4.80
N THR A 66 5.80 -16.15 4.67
CA THR A 66 4.97 -16.52 3.51
C THR A 66 5.55 -15.98 2.20
N ILE A 67 6.15 -14.80 2.22
CA ILE A 67 6.78 -14.20 1.04
C ILE A 67 8.12 -14.88 0.71
N SER A 68 8.92 -15.23 1.71
CA SER A 68 10.24 -15.82 1.49
C SER A 68 10.22 -17.30 1.11
N GLY A 69 9.18 -18.07 1.44
CA GLY A 69 9.12 -19.51 1.13
C GLY A 69 7.81 -20.01 0.52
N GLY A 70 6.78 -19.15 0.37
CA GLY A 70 5.43 -19.62 0.02
C GLY A 70 5.02 -19.44 -1.44
N ILE A 71 5.58 -18.47 -2.17
CA ILE A 71 5.02 -18.02 -3.47
C ILE A 71 5.93 -18.33 -4.66
N VAL A 72 7.24 -18.35 -4.43
CA VAL A 72 8.27 -18.61 -5.44
C VAL A 72 9.21 -19.69 -4.92
N ASP A 73 9.77 -20.48 -5.84
CA ASP A 73 10.78 -21.49 -5.52
C ASP A 73 12.11 -20.79 -5.21
N ASP A 74 12.49 -20.78 -3.94
CA ASP A 74 13.67 -20.09 -3.44
C ASP A 74 14.99 -20.68 -3.95
N THR A 75 14.98 -21.91 -4.49
CA THR A 75 16.14 -22.56 -5.12
C THR A 75 16.40 -22.05 -6.54
N LEU A 76 15.37 -21.53 -7.20
CA LEU A 76 15.44 -21.03 -8.59
C LEU A 76 15.52 -19.50 -8.66
N VAL A 77 15.06 -18.82 -7.62
CA VAL A 77 15.09 -17.36 -7.52
C VAL A 77 16.51 -16.86 -7.37
N THR A 78 16.82 -15.74 -8.04
CA THR A 78 18.11 -15.05 -7.89
C THR A 78 17.91 -13.60 -7.44
N PRO A 79 18.91 -12.98 -6.79
CA PRO A 79 18.85 -11.55 -6.44
C PRO A 79 18.52 -10.64 -7.63
N GLY A 80 19.00 -10.98 -8.84
CA GLY A 80 18.69 -10.22 -10.05
C GLY A 80 17.20 -10.24 -10.44
N MET A 81 16.51 -11.38 -10.24
CA MET A 81 15.06 -11.48 -10.45
C MET A 81 14.29 -10.67 -9.41
N ILE A 82 14.71 -10.73 -8.15
CA ILE A 82 14.08 -9.96 -7.07
C ILE A 82 14.23 -8.45 -7.32
N PHE A 83 15.43 -8.00 -7.71
CA PHE A 83 15.67 -6.61 -8.12
C PHE A 83 14.73 -6.18 -9.25
N ALA A 84 14.65 -6.98 -10.31
CA ALA A 84 13.78 -6.70 -11.44
C ALA A 84 12.29 -6.61 -11.04
N GLY A 85 11.82 -7.51 -10.17
CA GLY A 85 10.46 -7.47 -9.65
C GLY A 85 10.17 -6.22 -8.83
N LEU A 86 11.11 -5.81 -7.96
CA LEU A 86 11.00 -4.58 -7.18
C LEU A 86 10.94 -3.32 -8.06
N VAL A 87 11.71 -3.27 -9.15
CA VAL A 87 11.63 -2.16 -10.12
C VAL A 87 10.21 -2.05 -10.70
N GLY A 88 9.61 -3.17 -11.11
CA GLY A 88 8.23 -3.18 -11.58
C GLY A 88 7.24 -2.67 -10.55
N ALA A 89 7.39 -3.11 -9.30
CA ALA A 89 6.53 -2.70 -8.19
C ALA A 89 6.66 -1.19 -7.87
N ILE A 90 7.89 -0.67 -7.77
CA ILE A 90 8.15 0.75 -7.47
C ILE A 90 7.60 1.65 -8.57
N LEU A 91 7.90 1.35 -9.84
CA LEU A 91 7.48 2.19 -10.94
C LEU A 91 5.95 2.24 -11.06
N TRP A 92 5.28 1.11 -10.82
CA TRP A 92 3.82 1.08 -10.78
C TRP A 92 3.25 1.91 -9.63
N ASN A 93 3.76 1.74 -8.41
CA ASN A 93 3.34 2.53 -7.23
C ASN A 93 3.53 4.04 -7.43
N LEU A 94 4.66 4.46 -8.03
CA LEU A 94 4.91 5.87 -8.32
C LEU A 94 3.95 6.41 -9.38
N LEU A 95 3.64 5.62 -10.41
CA LEU A 95 2.71 6.00 -11.46
C LEU A 95 1.29 6.19 -10.90
N THR A 96 0.79 5.22 -10.13
CA THR A 96 -0.56 5.30 -9.54
C THR A 96 -0.65 6.44 -8.53
N TRP A 97 0.40 6.69 -7.75
CA TRP A 97 0.49 7.88 -6.90
C TRP A 97 0.41 9.19 -7.68
N LEU A 98 1.13 9.30 -8.81
CA LEU A 98 1.08 10.50 -9.66
C LEU A 98 -0.36 10.76 -10.12
N LEU A 99 -1.07 9.69 -10.49
CA LEU A 99 -2.47 9.75 -10.91
C LEU A 99 -3.45 9.92 -9.73
N GLY A 100 -2.97 9.83 -8.49
CA GLY A 100 -3.82 9.87 -7.29
C GLY A 100 -4.77 8.67 -7.18
N LEU A 101 -4.42 7.55 -7.81
CA LEU A 101 -5.21 6.33 -7.82
C LEU A 101 -4.76 5.43 -6.66
N PRO A 102 -5.66 5.13 -5.69
CA PRO A 102 -5.34 4.18 -4.62
C PRO A 102 -5.19 2.76 -5.18
N SER A 103 -3.95 2.38 -5.50
CA SER A 103 -3.58 1.02 -5.91
C SER A 103 -3.05 0.19 -4.75
N SER A 104 -2.87 -1.11 -4.99
CA SER A 104 -2.33 -2.03 -3.99
C SER A 104 -0.82 -2.24 -4.19
N SER A 105 -0.01 -1.74 -3.26
CA SER A 105 1.44 -2.01 -3.25
C SER A 105 1.75 -3.50 -3.10
N SER A 106 0.93 -4.25 -2.35
CA SER A 106 1.05 -5.71 -2.24
C SER A 106 0.97 -6.39 -3.61
N HIS A 107 -0.04 -6.04 -4.42
CA HIS A 107 -0.20 -6.62 -5.75
C HIS A 107 0.85 -6.15 -6.74
N ALA A 108 1.37 -4.92 -6.58
CA ALA A 108 2.49 -4.44 -7.37
C ALA A 108 3.75 -5.26 -7.07
N LEU A 109 4.03 -5.53 -5.78
CA LEU A 109 5.15 -6.38 -5.36
C LEU A 109 5.01 -7.81 -5.88
N PHE A 110 3.86 -8.45 -5.65
CA PHE A 110 3.62 -9.82 -6.12
C PHE A 110 3.64 -9.91 -7.63
N GLY A 111 2.97 -8.99 -8.33
CA GLY A 111 3.00 -8.92 -9.78
C GLY A 111 4.44 -8.84 -10.28
N GLY A 112 5.21 -7.85 -9.81
CA GLY A 112 6.61 -7.67 -10.17
C GLY A 112 7.46 -8.92 -9.95
N LEU A 113 7.37 -9.53 -8.76
CA LEU A 113 8.13 -10.74 -8.43
C LEU A 113 7.71 -11.94 -9.28
N ILE A 114 6.40 -12.20 -9.42
CA ILE A 114 5.86 -13.29 -10.26
C ILE A 114 6.33 -13.13 -11.70
N GLY A 115 6.20 -11.93 -12.28
CA GLY A 115 6.63 -11.69 -13.66
C GLY A 115 8.13 -11.85 -13.85
N ALA A 116 8.94 -11.37 -12.91
CA ALA A 116 10.39 -11.49 -12.95
C ALA A 116 10.85 -12.96 -12.84
N VAL A 117 10.25 -13.72 -11.93
CA VAL A 117 10.59 -15.14 -11.71
C VAL A 117 10.08 -16.00 -12.88
N TRP A 118 8.88 -15.76 -13.39
CA TRP A 118 8.37 -16.50 -14.54
C TRP A 118 9.28 -16.34 -15.77
N VAL A 119 9.70 -15.10 -16.09
CA VAL A 119 10.63 -14.87 -17.20
C VAL A 119 12.05 -15.38 -16.91
N GLY A 120 12.48 -15.27 -15.65
CA GLY A 120 13.83 -15.63 -15.23
C GLY A 120 14.08 -17.14 -15.14
N ALA A 121 13.17 -17.85 -14.45
CA ALA A 121 13.28 -19.25 -14.04
C ALA A 121 12.23 -20.17 -14.71
N GLY A 122 11.25 -19.62 -15.44
CA GLY A 122 10.18 -20.40 -16.08
C GLY A 122 8.99 -20.62 -15.15
N GLU A 123 8.00 -21.37 -15.64
CA GLU A 123 6.73 -21.62 -14.95
C GLU A 123 6.92 -22.28 -13.57
N HIS A 124 7.87 -23.22 -13.47
CA HIS A 124 8.15 -23.95 -12.23
C HIS A 124 8.74 -23.07 -11.11
N GLY A 125 9.23 -21.86 -11.41
CA GLY A 125 9.70 -20.93 -10.40
C GLY A 125 8.59 -20.27 -9.58
N VAL A 126 7.33 -20.39 -10.01
CA VAL A 126 6.17 -19.76 -9.36
C VAL A 126 5.16 -20.82 -8.92
N HIS A 127 4.82 -20.81 -7.63
CA HIS A 127 3.77 -21.68 -7.09
C HIS A 127 2.39 -21.03 -7.33
N PHE A 128 1.83 -21.21 -8.53
CA PHE A 128 0.57 -20.57 -8.92
C PHE A 128 -0.62 -20.95 -8.03
N ASP A 129 -0.64 -22.16 -7.50
CA ASP A 129 -1.61 -22.60 -6.51
C ASP A 129 -1.55 -21.71 -5.25
N LYS A 130 -0.34 -21.40 -4.77
CA LYS A 130 -0.12 -20.51 -3.63
C LYS A 130 -0.40 -19.06 -3.96
N VAL A 131 -0.12 -18.60 -5.18
CA VAL A 131 -0.53 -17.26 -5.65
C VAL A 131 -2.06 -17.11 -5.57
N VAL A 132 -2.81 -18.11 -6.04
CA VAL A 132 -4.28 -18.08 -5.96
C VAL A 132 -4.75 -18.09 -4.50
N GLU A 133 -4.24 -19.01 -3.69
CA GLU A 133 -4.65 -19.22 -2.28
C GLU A 133 -4.32 -18.01 -1.38
N LYS A 134 -3.09 -17.49 -1.47
CA LYS A 134 -2.53 -16.52 -0.52
C LYS A 134 -2.58 -15.07 -1.00
N VAL A 135 -2.78 -14.84 -2.31
CA VAL A 135 -2.80 -13.50 -2.91
C VAL A 135 -4.17 -13.19 -3.54
N LEU A 136 -4.60 -13.95 -4.54
CA LEU A 136 -5.79 -13.59 -5.33
C LEU A 136 -7.11 -13.75 -4.57
N ILE A 137 -7.29 -14.84 -3.83
CA ILE A 137 -8.52 -15.05 -3.04
C ILE A 137 -8.66 -13.96 -1.97
N PRO A 138 -7.64 -13.69 -1.12
CA PRO A 138 -7.70 -12.58 -0.17
C PRO A 138 -7.91 -11.21 -0.84
N ALA A 139 -7.36 -10.96 -2.02
CA ALA A 139 -7.53 -9.69 -2.75
C ALA A 139 -9.00 -9.37 -3.05
N VAL A 140 -9.78 -10.38 -3.42
CA VAL A 140 -11.20 -10.23 -3.73
C VAL A 140 -12.06 -10.29 -2.46
N ALA A 141 -11.78 -11.24 -1.57
CA ALA A 141 -12.60 -11.47 -0.39
C ALA A 141 -12.49 -10.33 0.64
N SER A 142 -11.28 -9.84 0.87
CA SER A 142 -11.02 -8.90 1.96
C SER A 142 -11.71 -7.53 1.86
N PRO A 143 -11.76 -6.82 0.71
CA PRO A 143 -12.53 -5.59 0.61
C PRO A 143 -14.02 -5.81 0.87
N VAL A 144 -14.57 -6.96 0.46
CA VAL A 144 -15.98 -7.32 0.68
C VAL A 144 -16.25 -7.57 2.16
N VAL A 145 -15.40 -8.37 2.82
CA VAL A 145 -15.53 -8.66 4.26
C VAL A 145 -15.42 -7.37 5.08
N ALA A 146 -14.42 -6.53 4.79
CA ALA A 146 -14.24 -5.25 5.46
C ALA A 146 -15.43 -4.31 5.21
N GLY A 147 -15.94 -4.26 3.97
CA GLY A 147 -17.10 -3.44 3.61
C GLY A 147 -18.38 -3.88 4.30
N VAL A 148 -18.69 -5.17 4.33
CA VAL A 148 -19.87 -5.70 5.04
C VAL A 148 -19.76 -5.45 6.54
N ALA A 149 -18.59 -5.72 7.13
CA ALA A 149 -18.36 -5.45 8.56
C ALA A 149 -18.53 -3.96 8.90
N ALA A 150 -17.94 -3.06 8.10
CA ALA A 150 -18.06 -1.62 8.28
C ALA A 150 -19.48 -1.10 8.07
N LEU A 151 -20.23 -1.66 7.11
CA LEU A 151 -21.64 -1.35 6.87
C LEU A 151 -22.48 -1.68 8.10
N LEU A 152 -22.37 -2.91 8.60
CA LEU A 152 -23.13 -3.36 9.77
C LEU A 152 -22.73 -2.58 11.03
N ALA A 153 -21.43 -2.36 11.25
CA ALA A 153 -20.92 -1.58 12.37
C ALA A 153 -21.44 -0.13 12.33
N THR A 154 -21.44 0.49 11.15
CA THR A 154 -21.97 1.85 10.97
C THR A 154 -23.47 1.89 11.23
N TYR A 155 -24.24 0.96 10.65
CA TYR A 155 -25.68 0.89 10.85
C TYR A 155 -26.04 0.75 12.34
N LEU A 156 -25.33 -0.14 13.05
CA LEU A 156 -25.52 -0.33 14.50
C LEU A 156 -25.09 0.90 15.30
N ALA A 157 -23.97 1.53 14.97
CA ALA A 157 -23.49 2.74 15.63
C ALA A 157 -24.55 3.86 15.59
N TYR A 158 -25.11 4.15 14.41
CA TYR A 158 -26.18 5.15 14.27
C TYR A 158 -27.48 4.72 14.95
N LYS A 159 -27.84 3.44 14.91
CA LYS A 159 -29.06 2.93 15.56
C LYS A 159 -28.99 3.05 17.09
N ILE A 160 -27.85 2.69 17.69
CA ILE A 160 -27.63 2.73 19.14
C ILE A 160 -27.54 4.17 19.63
N THR A 161 -26.88 5.05 18.86
CA THR A 161 -26.68 6.45 19.26
C THR A 161 -27.80 7.40 18.85
N ALA A 162 -28.86 6.91 18.18
CA ALA A 162 -29.97 7.72 17.66
C ALA A 162 -30.67 8.58 18.74
N ARG A 163 -30.70 8.11 20.00
CA ARG A 163 -31.33 8.82 21.14
C ARG A 163 -30.33 9.51 22.06
N ALA A 164 -29.04 9.41 21.78
CA ALA A 164 -27.98 9.97 22.63
C ALA A 164 -27.77 11.46 22.34
N ARG A 165 -27.20 12.18 23.31
CA ARG A 165 -26.84 13.59 23.16
C ARG A 165 -25.78 13.75 22.08
N GLN A 166 -26.08 14.53 21.03
CA GLN A 166 -25.23 14.70 19.84
C GLN A 166 -23.79 15.14 20.16
N ASP A 167 -23.61 16.03 21.14
CA ASP A 167 -22.27 16.47 21.55
C ASP A 167 -21.43 15.33 22.13
N SER A 168 -22.05 14.46 22.93
CA SER A 168 -21.36 13.30 23.52
C SER A 168 -21.00 12.28 22.45
N VAL A 169 -21.92 12.04 21.50
CA VAL A 169 -21.73 11.14 20.37
C VAL A 169 -20.57 11.63 19.48
N THR A 170 -20.57 12.91 19.13
CA THR A 170 -19.55 13.51 18.26
C THR A 170 -18.17 13.46 18.92
N LYS A 171 -18.05 13.87 20.19
CA LYS A 171 -16.78 13.81 20.93
C LYS A 171 -16.29 12.37 21.10
N GLY A 172 -17.18 11.45 21.45
CA GLY A 172 -16.87 10.04 21.65
C GLY A 172 -16.36 9.38 20.36
N PHE A 173 -17.07 9.54 19.25
CA PHE A 173 -16.63 8.98 17.96
C PHE A 173 -15.38 9.66 17.41
N ARG A 174 -15.16 10.96 17.67
CA ARG A 174 -13.91 11.61 17.26
C ARG A 174 -12.70 11.01 17.99
N LEU A 175 -12.80 10.79 19.31
CA LEU A 175 -11.75 10.12 20.08
C LEU A 175 -11.59 8.65 19.65
N GLY A 176 -12.70 7.94 19.47
CA GLY A 176 -12.70 6.58 18.95
C GLY A 176 -12.01 6.48 17.61
N GLN A 177 -12.28 7.42 16.70
CA GLN A 177 -11.64 7.49 15.38
C GLN A 177 -10.13 7.71 15.47
N ILE A 178 -9.66 8.57 16.38
CA ILE A 178 -8.22 8.75 16.59
C ILE A 178 -7.57 7.43 17.02
N ALA A 179 -8.21 6.69 17.92
CA ALA A 179 -7.73 5.39 18.38
C ALA A 179 -7.78 4.33 17.26
N SER A 180 -8.88 4.23 16.51
CA SER A 180 -8.98 3.26 15.41
C SER A 180 -8.03 3.57 14.26
N ALA A 181 -7.86 4.83 13.86
CA ALA A 181 -6.86 5.22 12.85
C ALA A 181 -5.43 4.87 13.29
N SER A 182 -5.14 5.01 14.58
CA SER A 182 -3.87 4.58 15.18
C SER A 182 -3.71 3.06 15.08
N LEU A 183 -4.76 2.29 15.38
CA LEU A 183 -4.75 0.83 15.25
C LEU A 183 -4.60 0.37 13.78
N VAL A 184 -5.23 1.06 12.82
CA VAL A 184 -5.01 0.79 11.38
C VAL A 184 -3.55 1.01 11.01
N SER A 185 -2.91 2.07 11.53
CA SER A 185 -1.48 2.31 11.28
C SER A 185 -0.61 1.20 11.89
N LEU A 186 -0.91 0.78 13.12
CA LEU A 186 -0.19 -0.33 13.73
C LEU A 186 -0.34 -1.63 12.91
N ALA A 187 -1.57 -1.96 12.52
CA ALA A 187 -1.89 -3.12 11.71
C ALA A 187 -1.24 -3.06 10.31
N HIS A 188 -1.19 -1.87 9.71
CA HIS A 188 -0.49 -1.63 8.47
C HIS A 188 1.01 -1.92 8.63
N GLY A 189 1.68 -1.39 9.65
CA GLY A 189 3.08 -1.72 9.95
C GLY A 189 3.30 -3.23 10.13
N THR A 190 2.40 -3.91 10.83
CA THR A 190 2.45 -5.36 11.02
C THR A 190 2.26 -6.13 9.72
N ASN A 191 1.51 -5.64 8.74
CA ASN A 191 1.26 -6.35 7.48
C ASN A 191 2.24 -5.98 6.36
N ASP A 192 2.57 -4.69 6.23
CA ASP A 192 3.25 -4.14 5.06
C ASP A 192 4.77 -4.09 5.20
N ALA A 193 5.29 -3.75 6.39
CA ALA A 193 6.73 -3.80 6.65
C ALA A 193 7.26 -5.24 6.44
N GLN A 194 6.45 -6.23 6.84
CA GLN A 194 6.78 -7.64 6.67
C GLN A 194 6.98 -8.06 5.21
N LYS A 195 6.36 -7.36 4.26
CA LYS A 195 6.52 -7.70 2.84
C LYS A 195 7.95 -7.43 2.37
N THR A 196 8.46 -6.27 2.73
CA THR A 196 9.85 -5.90 2.48
C THR A 196 10.81 -6.79 3.27
N MET A 197 10.48 -7.13 4.52
CA MET A 197 11.27 -8.09 5.29
C MET A 197 11.36 -9.44 4.58
N GLY A 198 10.23 -9.97 4.07
CA GLY A 198 10.18 -11.22 3.32
C GLY A 198 11.02 -11.18 2.04
N VAL A 199 10.99 -10.07 1.30
CA VAL A 199 11.79 -9.88 0.08
C VAL A 199 13.29 -9.82 0.39
N ILE A 200 13.68 -9.09 1.43
CA ILE A 200 15.10 -9.03 1.85
C ILE A 200 15.55 -10.40 2.34
N THR A 201 14.75 -11.09 3.16
CA THR A 201 15.05 -12.45 3.63
C THR A 201 15.17 -13.42 2.47
N LEU A 202 14.25 -13.41 1.50
CA LEU A 202 14.33 -14.22 0.28
C LEU A 202 15.63 -13.94 -0.48
N THR A 203 16.04 -12.67 -0.57
CA THR A 203 17.31 -12.29 -1.21
C THR A 203 18.50 -12.91 -0.49
N LEU A 204 18.53 -12.85 0.84
CA LEU A 204 19.60 -13.43 1.64
C LEU A 204 19.63 -14.97 1.55
N ILE A 205 18.47 -15.62 1.51
CA ILE A 205 18.34 -17.07 1.29
C ILE A 205 18.85 -17.45 -0.09
N SER A 206 18.39 -16.76 -1.15
CA SER A 206 18.82 -17.02 -2.53
C SER A 206 20.32 -16.80 -2.77
N ALA A 207 20.97 -15.99 -1.92
CA ALA A 207 22.41 -15.74 -1.94
C ALA A 207 23.22 -16.71 -1.05
N GLY A 208 22.55 -17.63 -0.34
CA GLY A 208 23.17 -18.59 0.60
C GLY A 208 23.63 -17.96 1.92
N ALA A 209 23.20 -16.74 2.25
CA ALA A 209 23.56 -16.04 3.48
C ALA A 209 22.66 -16.42 4.68
N LEU A 210 21.47 -16.95 4.41
CA LEU A 210 20.54 -17.51 5.39
C LEU A 210 20.09 -18.91 4.94
N GLY A 211 19.70 -19.76 5.88
CA GLY A 211 19.07 -21.05 5.56
C GLY A 211 17.62 -20.88 5.09
N HIS A 212 17.10 -21.87 4.35
CA HIS A 212 15.76 -21.84 3.74
C HIS A 212 14.61 -21.51 4.72
N ASP A 213 14.69 -22.00 5.96
CA ASP A 213 13.64 -21.78 6.98
C ASP A 213 13.94 -20.59 7.92
N ALA A 214 14.94 -19.76 7.60
CA ALA A 214 15.34 -18.65 8.45
C ALA A 214 14.30 -17.51 8.41
N GLY A 215 13.89 -17.02 9.59
CA GLY A 215 13.12 -15.80 9.72
C GLY A 215 13.96 -14.54 9.45
N PRO A 216 13.31 -13.37 9.26
CA PRO A 216 14.01 -12.11 9.05
C PRO A 216 14.88 -11.74 10.26
N PRO A 217 16.18 -11.45 10.08
CA PRO A 217 17.02 -10.91 11.13
C PRO A 217 16.49 -9.58 11.67
N VAL A 218 16.83 -9.25 12.91
CA VAL A 218 16.36 -8.03 13.60
C VAL A 218 16.70 -6.75 12.82
N TRP A 219 17.85 -6.69 12.16
CA TRP A 219 18.23 -5.52 11.36
C TRP A 219 17.33 -5.35 10.12
N VAL A 220 16.83 -6.46 9.53
CA VAL A 220 15.86 -6.42 8.42
C VAL A 220 14.54 -5.86 8.92
N ILE A 221 14.08 -6.32 10.09
CA ILE A 221 12.86 -5.82 10.74
C ILE A 221 12.98 -4.31 11.01
N ALA A 222 14.09 -3.89 11.62
CA ALA A 222 14.31 -2.49 11.97
C ALA A 222 14.44 -1.58 10.73
N SER A 223 15.17 -2.01 9.70
CA SER A 223 15.36 -1.22 8.48
C SER A 223 14.08 -1.09 7.66
N ALA A 224 13.30 -2.17 7.51
CA ALA A 224 11.98 -2.13 6.88
C ALA A 224 11.01 -1.23 7.67
N GLY A 225 10.90 -1.44 8.99
CA GLY A 225 10.08 -0.61 9.87
C GLY A 225 10.39 0.89 9.76
N LEU A 226 11.68 1.25 9.75
CA LEU A 226 12.12 2.63 9.54
C LEU A 226 11.78 3.14 8.15
N ALA A 227 12.00 2.36 7.10
CA ALA A 227 11.71 2.76 5.72
C ALA A 227 10.22 3.06 5.53
N ILE A 228 9.34 2.14 5.91
CA ILE A 228 7.89 2.34 5.82
C ILE A 228 7.41 3.50 6.71
N GLY A 229 7.96 3.64 7.91
CA GLY A 229 7.63 4.73 8.84
C GLY A 229 8.00 6.11 8.29
N LEU A 230 9.21 6.24 7.73
CA LEU A 230 9.69 7.48 7.10
C LEU A 230 8.90 7.82 5.84
N GLY A 231 8.60 6.82 5.01
CA GLY A 231 7.70 7.00 3.87
C GLY A 231 6.34 7.52 4.30
N THR A 232 5.77 6.89 5.34
CA THR A 232 4.46 7.28 5.89
C THR A 232 4.46 8.73 6.39
N TYR A 233 5.53 9.15 7.03
CA TYR A 233 5.66 10.51 7.55
C TYR A 233 5.69 11.57 6.43
N LEU A 234 6.29 11.28 5.27
CA LEU A 234 6.21 12.18 4.10
C LEU A 234 4.78 12.32 3.57
N GLY A 235 3.98 11.27 3.76
CA GLY A 235 2.59 11.17 3.40
C GLY A 235 2.35 10.84 1.93
N GLY A 236 1.09 10.68 1.57
CA GLY A 236 0.66 10.37 0.21
C GLY A 236 -0.43 11.31 -0.24
N TRP A 237 -0.22 12.62 -0.12
CA TRP A 237 -1.29 13.63 -0.13
C TRP A 237 -2.27 13.51 -1.31
N ARG A 238 -1.78 13.11 -2.50
CA ARG A 238 -2.62 12.81 -3.67
C ARG A 238 -3.63 11.68 -3.39
N ILE A 239 -3.18 10.57 -2.84
CA ILE A 239 -4.01 9.40 -2.51
C ILE A 239 -4.88 9.70 -1.29
N ILE A 240 -4.34 10.41 -0.28
CA ILE A 240 -5.09 10.87 0.90
C ILE A 240 -6.32 11.67 0.47
N ARG A 241 -6.16 12.59 -0.49
CA ARG A 241 -7.27 13.35 -1.07
C ARG A 241 -8.33 12.43 -1.67
N THR A 242 -7.92 11.51 -2.54
CA THR A 242 -8.84 10.58 -3.23
C THR A 242 -9.57 9.67 -2.24
N MET A 243 -8.89 9.11 -1.24
CA MET A 243 -9.51 8.22 -0.26
C MET A 243 -10.36 8.95 0.78
N GLY A 244 -9.95 10.14 1.20
CA GLY A 244 -10.60 10.87 2.29
C GLY A 244 -11.93 11.48 1.86
N LYS A 245 -12.00 12.03 0.65
CA LYS A 245 -13.21 12.70 0.13
C LYS A 245 -13.71 12.20 -1.22
N GLY A 246 -13.00 11.29 -1.89
CA GLY A 246 -13.32 10.86 -3.25
C GLY A 246 -14.29 9.67 -3.35
N LEU A 247 -14.53 8.94 -2.25
CA LEU A 247 -15.40 7.75 -2.22
C LEU A 247 -16.81 8.03 -1.67
N THR A 248 -16.89 8.62 -0.48
CA THR A 248 -18.13 8.95 0.24
C THR A 248 -17.86 10.08 1.21
N ASP A 249 -18.91 10.80 1.62
CA ASP A 249 -18.79 11.79 2.69
C ASP A 249 -18.77 11.10 4.06
N ILE A 250 -17.60 11.11 4.70
CA ILE A 250 -17.33 10.39 5.95
C ILE A 250 -17.47 11.32 7.13
N GLN A 251 -18.21 10.87 8.15
CA GLN A 251 -18.22 11.44 9.49
C GLN A 251 -17.47 10.52 10.47
N SER A 252 -17.11 11.01 11.66
CA SER A 252 -16.36 10.23 12.65
C SER A 252 -16.95 8.86 13.02
N PRO A 253 -18.28 8.66 13.13
CA PRO A 253 -18.85 7.32 13.35
C PRO A 253 -18.54 6.34 12.22
N GLN A 254 -18.62 6.81 10.97
CA GLN A 254 -18.29 6.01 9.78
C GLN A 254 -16.79 5.75 9.68
N GLY A 255 -15.96 6.77 9.97
CA GLY A 255 -14.50 6.63 10.01
C GLY A 255 -14.07 5.58 11.04
N PHE A 256 -14.59 5.67 12.27
CA PHE A 256 -14.36 4.69 13.31
C PHE A 256 -14.76 3.27 12.89
N ALA A 257 -15.96 3.10 12.32
CA ALA A 257 -16.43 1.78 11.87
C ALA A 257 -15.58 1.19 10.73
N ALA A 258 -15.21 2.02 9.74
CA ALA A 258 -14.35 1.62 8.64
C ALA A 258 -12.95 1.20 9.12
N GLU A 259 -12.34 2.02 9.97
CA GLU A 259 -10.99 1.79 10.51
C GLU A 259 -10.96 0.56 11.44
N ALA A 260 -11.98 0.38 12.29
CA ALA A 260 -12.09 -0.81 13.13
C ALA A 260 -12.23 -2.10 12.31
N ALA A 261 -13.14 -2.10 11.32
CA ALA A 261 -13.32 -3.24 10.43
C ALA A 261 -12.04 -3.55 9.63
N ALA A 262 -11.40 -2.53 9.07
CA ALA A 262 -10.14 -2.68 8.34
C ALA A 262 -9.02 -3.23 9.24
N THR A 263 -8.87 -2.70 10.45
CA THR A 263 -7.88 -3.18 11.43
C THR A 263 -8.07 -4.66 11.71
N THR A 264 -9.30 -5.08 12.02
CA THR A 264 -9.60 -6.48 12.31
C THR A 264 -9.23 -7.38 11.13
N VAL A 265 -9.65 -7.02 9.92
CA VAL A 265 -9.35 -7.81 8.72
C VAL A 265 -7.84 -7.89 8.45
N ILE A 266 -7.12 -6.77 8.56
CA ILE A 266 -5.65 -6.72 8.33
C ILE A 266 -4.93 -7.59 9.36
N LEU A 267 -5.22 -7.43 10.66
CA LEU A 267 -4.54 -8.20 11.71
C LEU A 267 -4.87 -9.69 11.62
N THR A 268 -6.13 -10.07 11.43
CA THR A 268 -6.50 -11.48 11.27
C THR A 268 -5.82 -12.09 10.04
N SER A 269 -5.76 -11.36 8.93
CA SER A 269 -5.05 -11.81 7.73
C SER A 269 -3.55 -11.98 7.97
N ALA A 270 -2.91 -11.01 8.64
CA ALA A 270 -1.49 -11.07 8.96
C ALA A 270 -1.16 -12.26 9.89
N HIS A 271 -2.05 -12.57 10.85
CA HIS A 271 -1.92 -13.76 11.69
C HIS A 271 -2.07 -15.08 10.91
N LEU A 272 -2.86 -15.10 9.85
CA LEU A 272 -3.00 -16.26 8.96
C LEU A 272 -1.90 -16.34 7.89
N GLY A 273 -0.96 -15.39 7.88
CA GLY A 273 0.11 -15.29 6.88
C GLY A 273 -0.38 -14.88 5.49
N PHE A 274 -1.62 -14.43 5.33
CA PHE A 274 -2.14 -13.98 4.03
C PHE A 274 -1.59 -12.59 3.70
N ALA A 275 -1.02 -12.47 2.51
CA ALA A 275 -0.41 -11.23 2.05
C ALA A 275 -1.44 -10.29 1.42
N LEU A 276 -2.26 -9.72 2.29
CA LEU A 276 -3.42 -8.92 1.94
C LEU A 276 -3.06 -7.48 1.56
N SER A 277 -3.92 -6.85 0.77
CA SER A 277 -3.83 -5.43 0.41
C SER A 277 -4.54 -4.54 1.43
N ALA A 278 -3.79 -3.78 2.21
CA ALA A 278 -4.35 -2.76 3.09
C ALA A 278 -5.23 -1.76 2.33
N THR A 279 -4.82 -1.32 1.13
CA THR A 279 -5.60 -0.37 0.31
C THR A 279 -6.99 -0.88 -0.05
N GLN A 280 -7.10 -2.14 -0.51
CA GLN A 280 -8.40 -2.73 -0.84
C GLN A 280 -9.28 -2.87 0.39
N VAL A 281 -8.72 -3.34 1.51
CA VAL A 281 -9.46 -3.50 2.77
C VAL A 281 -9.97 -2.17 3.31
N CYS A 282 -9.10 -1.16 3.41
CA CYS A 282 -9.51 0.16 3.89
C CYS A 282 -10.53 0.82 2.95
N SER A 283 -10.34 0.70 1.63
CA SER A 283 -11.29 1.22 0.64
C SER A 283 -12.65 0.52 0.72
N GLY A 284 -12.65 -0.81 0.88
CA GLY A 284 -13.87 -1.59 1.10
C GLY A 284 -14.58 -1.18 2.39
N GLY A 285 -13.84 -1.02 3.48
CA GLY A 285 -14.36 -0.52 4.76
C GLY A 285 -14.97 0.87 4.65
N ILE A 286 -14.31 1.81 3.94
CA ILE A 286 -14.81 3.16 3.69
C ILE A 286 -16.11 3.13 2.89
N LEU A 287 -16.16 2.35 1.80
CA LEU A 287 -17.37 2.19 0.98
C LEU A 287 -18.52 1.59 1.78
N GLY A 288 -18.23 0.54 2.56
CA GLY A 288 -19.19 -0.10 3.46
C GLY A 288 -19.75 0.84 4.52
N ALA A 289 -18.88 1.60 5.18
CA ALA A 289 -19.29 2.61 6.15
C ALA A 289 -20.08 3.76 5.52
N GLY A 290 -19.80 4.10 4.26
CA GLY A 290 -20.65 4.96 3.43
C GLY A 290 -22.08 4.40 3.37
N LEU A 291 -22.22 3.18 2.82
CA LEU A 291 -23.52 2.51 2.64
C LEU A 291 -24.29 2.27 3.95
N GLY A 292 -23.60 2.12 5.08
CA GLY A 292 -24.22 1.93 6.39
C GLY A 292 -24.94 3.16 6.95
N ARG A 293 -24.71 4.36 6.39
CA ARG A 293 -25.38 5.60 6.81
C ARG A 293 -26.54 5.93 5.87
N ARG A 294 -27.71 6.21 6.45
CA ARG A 294 -28.88 6.68 5.69
C ARG A 294 -28.53 7.98 4.96
N LEU A 295 -28.81 8.05 3.65
CA LEU A 295 -28.55 9.21 2.77
C LEU A 295 -27.07 9.52 2.50
N ALA A 296 -26.13 8.60 2.73
CA ALA A 296 -24.76 8.81 2.26
C ALA A 296 -24.65 8.63 0.75
N GLU A 297 -23.97 9.58 0.10
CA GLU A 297 -23.67 9.49 -1.33
C GLU A 297 -22.35 8.74 -1.55
N VAL A 298 -22.42 7.65 -2.31
CA VAL A 298 -21.25 6.89 -2.75
C VAL A 298 -20.93 7.25 -4.19
N ARG A 299 -19.66 7.61 -4.43
CA ARG A 299 -19.16 8.03 -5.74
C ARG A 299 -18.67 6.83 -6.53
N TRP A 300 -19.60 6.11 -7.14
CA TRP A 300 -19.34 4.87 -7.87
C TRP A 300 -18.33 5.01 -9.01
N GLY A 301 -18.21 6.19 -9.63
CA GLY A 301 -17.19 6.46 -10.65
C GLY A 301 -15.75 6.38 -10.09
N THR A 302 -15.51 6.83 -8.86
CA THR A 302 -14.20 6.68 -8.21
C THR A 302 -13.96 5.23 -7.79
N ALA A 303 -14.97 4.58 -7.21
CA ALA A 303 -14.88 3.18 -6.83
C ALA A 303 -14.58 2.26 -8.04
N GLY A 304 -15.24 2.50 -9.18
CA GLY A 304 -14.99 1.77 -10.42
C GLY A 304 -13.56 1.96 -10.95
N ARG A 305 -13.06 3.21 -10.96
CA ARG A 305 -11.65 3.51 -11.33
C ARG A 305 -10.66 2.77 -10.43
N MET A 306 -10.95 2.66 -9.13
CA MET A 306 -10.12 1.93 -8.17
C MET A 306 -10.12 0.42 -8.43
N VAL A 307 -11.29 -0.18 -8.66
CA VAL A 307 -11.39 -1.61 -9.00
C VAL A 307 -10.61 -1.93 -10.27
N ILE A 308 -10.70 -1.08 -11.30
CA ILE A 308 -9.90 -1.23 -12.52
C ILE A 308 -8.40 -1.14 -12.20
N ALA A 309 -7.98 -0.16 -11.41
CA ALA A 309 -6.58 -0.03 -10.99
C ALA A 309 -6.11 -1.28 -10.24
N TRP A 310 -6.94 -1.86 -9.37
CA TRP A 310 -6.63 -3.09 -8.63
C TRP A 310 -6.43 -4.28 -9.56
N LEU A 311 -7.30 -4.47 -10.55
CA LEU A 311 -7.21 -5.56 -11.53
C LEU A 311 -5.97 -5.42 -12.43
N VAL A 312 -5.61 -4.20 -12.81
CA VAL A 312 -4.47 -3.93 -13.70
C VAL A 312 -3.13 -3.94 -12.96
N THR A 313 -3.12 -3.72 -11.64
CA THR A 313 -1.87 -3.55 -10.87
C THR A 313 -0.95 -4.77 -10.95
N LEU A 314 -1.47 -5.97 -10.69
CA LEU A 314 -0.68 -7.20 -10.74
C LEU A 314 -0.08 -7.45 -12.15
N PRO A 315 -0.87 -7.49 -13.25
CA PRO A 315 -0.31 -7.75 -14.57
C PRO A 315 0.62 -6.65 -15.07
N ALA A 316 0.34 -5.37 -14.75
CA ALA A 316 1.21 -4.28 -15.16
C ALA A 316 2.57 -4.34 -14.47
N ALA A 317 2.60 -4.59 -13.16
CA ALA A 317 3.85 -4.77 -12.43
C ALA A 317 4.59 -6.03 -12.89
N ALA A 318 3.88 -7.13 -13.17
CA ALA A 318 4.46 -8.36 -13.71
C ALA A 318 5.12 -8.15 -15.07
N LEU A 319 4.51 -7.37 -15.95
CA LEU A 319 5.09 -7.05 -17.25
C LEU A 319 6.41 -6.28 -17.08
N VAL A 320 6.44 -5.24 -16.26
CA VAL A 320 7.65 -4.44 -16.03
C VAL A 320 8.74 -5.28 -15.34
N GLY A 321 8.36 -6.10 -14.34
CA GLY A 321 9.26 -7.01 -13.64
C GLY A 321 9.86 -8.07 -14.57
N GLY A 322 9.03 -8.68 -15.41
CA GLY A 322 9.46 -9.68 -16.40
C GLY A 322 10.39 -9.11 -17.47
N VAL A 323 10.07 -7.93 -18.02
CA VAL A 323 10.95 -7.23 -18.97
C VAL A 323 12.29 -6.89 -18.32
N SER A 324 12.28 -6.35 -17.10
CA SER A 324 13.50 -6.02 -16.36
C SER A 324 14.33 -7.27 -16.08
N ALA A 325 13.70 -8.40 -15.73
CA ALA A 325 14.37 -9.66 -15.46
C ALA A 325 15.02 -10.24 -16.72
N SER A 326 14.36 -10.15 -17.87
CA SER A 326 14.94 -10.54 -19.15
C SER A 326 16.22 -9.76 -19.44
N VAL A 327 16.20 -8.42 -19.27
CA VAL A 327 17.37 -7.57 -19.52
C VAL A 327 18.52 -7.90 -18.55
N VAL A 328 18.21 -8.06 -17.26
CA VAL A 328 19.20 -8.42 -16.23
C VAL A 328 19.82 -9.79 -16.49
N LYS A 329 19.02 -10.78 -16.89
CA LYS A 329 19.49 -12.14 -17.20
C LYS A 329 20.52 -12.18 -18.33
N HIS A 330 20.32 -11.38 -19.38
CA HIS A 330 21.22 -11.38 -20.55
C HIS A 330 22.44 -10.47 -20.38
N GLY A 331 22.35 -9.38 -19.60
CA GLY A 331 23.42 -8.38 -19.51
C GLY A 331 24.14 -8.27 -18.16
N GLY A 332 23.82 -9.13 -17.18
CA GLY A 332 24.52 -9.23 -15.89
C GLY A 332 24.57 -7.91 -15.11
N THR A 333 25.72 -7.59 -14.49
CA THR A 333 25.92 -6.36 -13.71
C THR A 333 25.62 -5.10 -14.50
N PHE A 334 26.09 -5.03 -15.75
CA PHE A 334 25.92 -3.84 -16.59
C PHE A 334 24.44 -3.57 -16.82
N ALA A 335 23.67 -4.58 -17.22
CA ALA A 335 22.22 -4.46 -17.37
C ALA A 335 21.53 -4.07 -16.06
N THR A 336 21.97 -4.62 -14.92
CA THR A 336 21.42 -4.27 -13.60
C THR A 336 21.59 -2.78 -13.31
N VAL A 337 22.79 -2.23 -13.54
CA VAL A 337 23.08 -0.81 -13.35
C VAL A 337 22.24 0.05 -14.31
N VAL A 338 22.13 -0.34 -15.58
CA VAL A 338 21.31 0.37 -16.57
C VAL A 338 19.84 0.41 -16.14
N ILE A 339 19.26 -0.72 -15.73
CA ILE A 339 17.87 -0.78 -15.25
C ILE A 339 17.70 0.08 -13.99
N ALA A 340 18.64 0.05 -13.05
CA ALA A 340 18.59 0.89 -11.85
C ALA A 340 18.58 2.38 -12.20
N LEU A 341 19.44 2.82 -13.11
CA LEU A 341 19.51 4.21 -13.57
C LEU A 341 18.25 4.62 -14.33
N CYS A 342 17.74 3.77 -15.22
CA CYS A 342 16.47 4.01 -15.92
C CYS A 342 15.30 4.13 -14.95
N ALA A 343 15.19 3.22 -13.97
CA ALA A 343 14.15 3.26 -12.95
C ALA A 343 14.24 4.55 -12.11
N ALA A 344 15.45 4.95 -11.71
CA ALA A 344 15.68 6.20 -10.98
C ALA A 344 15.30 7.44 -11.81
N ALA A 345 15.61 7.44 -13.11
CA ALA A 345 15.24 8.53 -14.03
C ALA A 345 13.71 8.63 -14.20
N VAL A 346 13.01 7.50 -14.36
CA VAL A 346 11.54 7.46 -14.44
C VAL A 346 10.92 7.92 -13.11
N ALA A 347 11.43 7.46 -11.97
CA ALA A 347 10.99 7.90 -10.65
C ALA A 347 11.18 9.41 -10.47
N ALA A 348 12.34 9.95 -10.85
CA ALA A 348 12.62 11.39 -10.81
C ALA A 348 11.67 12.17 -11.72
N PHE A 349 11.42 11.69 -12.93
CA PHE A 349 10.44 12.28 -13.84
C PHE A 349 9.04 12.33 -13.23
N ILE A 350 8.58 11.23 -12.62
CA ILE A 350 7.29 11.15 -11.94
C ILE A 350 7.20 12.18 -10.80
N VAL A 351 8.25 12.27 -9.97
CA VAL A 351 8.32 13.24 -8.88
C VAL A 351 8.28 14.66 -9.41
N LEU A 352 9.02 14.98 -10.47
CA LEU A 352 9.01 16.29 -11.11
C LEU A 352 7.64 16.62 -11.73
N ALA A 353 7.00 15.65 -12.39
CA ALA A 353 5.66 15.80 -12.94
C ALA A 353 4.63 16.09 -11.85
N SER A 354 4.75 15.46 -10.68
CA SER A 354 3.84 15.67 -9.55
C SER A 354 3.87 17.11 -9.00
N ARG A 355 4.98 17.84 -9.20
CA ARG A 355 5.13 19.25 -8.77
C ARG A 355 4.30 20.23 -9.58
N ARG A 356 3.79 19.84 -10.77
CA ARG A 356 2.95 20.69 -11.62
C ARG A 356 1.58 20.98 -11.02
N ASN A 357 1.07 20.09 -10.17
CA ASN A 357 -0.16 20.30 -9.40
C ASN A 357 0.05 19.80 -7.97
N PRO A 358 0.63 20.62 -7.08
CA PRO A 358 1.04 20.16 -5.77
C PRO A 358 -0.16 19.92 -4.86
N VAL A 359 -0.30 18.68 -4.37
CA VAL A 359 -1.19 18.34 -3.26
C VAL A 359 -0.33 18.24 -2.00
N ARG A 360 -0.70 18.97 -0.96
CA ARG A 360 0.07 19.15 0.28
C ARG A 360 -0.86 19.11 1.49
N ALA A 361 -0.29 19.05 2.68
CA ALA A 361 -1.03 18.98 3.94
C ALA A 361 -2.03 20.13 4.16
N ASP A 362 -1.75 21.32 3.64
CA ASP A 362 -2.59 22.51 3.75
C ASP A 362 -3.79 22.50 2.79
N ASN A 363 -3.67 21.84 1.64
CA ASN A 363 -4.70 21.83 0.60
C ASN A 363 -5.36 20.46 0.38
N VAL A 364 -4.97 19.41 1.12
CA VAL A 364 -5.38 18.02 0.85
C VAL A 364 -6.91 17.84 0.84
N ASN A 365 -7.62 18.65 1.64
CA ASN A 365 -9.07 18.60 1.82
C ASN A 365 -9.86 19.52 0.85
N ASP A 366 -9.19 20.29 -0.01
CA ASP A 366 -9.82 21.34 -0.82
C ASP A 366 -10.60 20.80 -2.03
N ALA A 367 -10.29 19.57 -2.47
CA ALA A 367 -10.92 18.95 -3.62
C ALA A 367 -11.09 17.45 -3.43
N HIS A 368 -11.86 16.83 -4.32
CA HIS A 368 -12.17 15.40 -4.29
C HIS A 368 -11.33 14.56 -5.25
N GLU A 369 -10.73 15.20 -6.26
CA GLU A 369 -9.94 14.53 -7.29
C GLU A 369 -8.53 15.11 -7.39
N VAL A 370 -7.64 14.30 -7.96
CA VAL A 370 -6.27 14.68 -8.29
C VAL A 370 -6.18 14.87 -9.79
N THR A 371 -5.78 16.06 -10.25
CA THR A 371 -5.53 16.32 -11.67
C THR A 371 -4.02 16.38 -11.94
N VAL A 372 -3.59 15.77 -13.03
CA VAL A 372 -2.16 15.75 -13.44
C VAL A 372 -1.79 16.97 -14.27
N ARG A 373 -2.76 17.57 -14.96
CA ARG A 373 -2.61 18.83 -15.70
C ARG A 373 -3.22 19.98 -14.90
N ALA A 374 -2.55 21.13 -14.92
CA ALA A 374 -3.14 22.37 -14.40
C ALA A 374 -4.44 22.67 -15.16
N ALA A 375 -5.49 23.05 -14.44
CA ALA A 375 -6.68 23.59 -15.09
C ALA A 375 -6.24 24.83 -15.89
N VAL A 376 -6.64 24.92 -17.16
CA VAL A 376 -6.54 26.18 -17.90
C VAL A 376 -7.37 27.19 -17.11
N PRO A 377 -6.83 28.34 -16.69
CA PRO A 377 -7.63 29.33 -16.01
C PRO A 377 -8.78 29.70 -16.95
N THR A 378 -10.01 29.38 -16.55
CA THR A 378 -11.21 29.87 -17.23
C THR A 378 -11.11 31.39 -17.16
N ALA A 379 -10.86 32.01 -18.32
CA ALA A 379 -10.95 33.45 -18.46
C ALA A 379 -12.30 33.85 -17.89
N VAL A 380 -12.28 34.62 -16.80
CA VAL A 380 -13.47 35.25 -16.26
C VAL A 380 -13.97 36.15 -17.38
N GLY A 381 -15.03 35.72 -18.05
CA GLY A 381 -15.72 36.55 -19.02
C GLY A 381 -16.19 37.79 -18.27
N THR A 382 -15.51 38.91 -18.50
CA THR A 382 -16.07 40.23 -18.22
C THR A 382 -17.34 40.33 -19.04
N VAL A 383 -18.48 40.19 -18.37
CA VAL A 383 -19.77 40.61 -18.91
C VAL A 383 -19.67 42.13 -19.02
N ALA A 384 -19.56 42.61 -20.27
CA ALA A 384 -19.70 44.02 -20.60
C ALA A 384 -21.13 44.29 -21.06
#